data_AF-A0A9R1X3G2-F1
#
_entry.id   AF-A0A9R1X3G2-F1
#
_cell.length_a   1.000
_cell.length_b   1.000
_cell.length_c   1.000
_cell.angle_alpha   90.00
_cell.angle_beta   90.00
_cell.angle_gamma   90.00
#
_symmetry.space_group_name_H-M   'P 1'
#
loop_
_entity.id
_entity.type
_entity.pdbx_description
1 polymer ?
#
loop_
_entity_poly.entity_id
_entity_poly.type
_entity_poly.pdbx_seq_one_letter_code
_entity_poly.pdbx_strand_id
1 'polypeptide(L)'
;MTNQQQKLLCEYERDHQGCTQQDLVKWIGKTFDLKVSQGTISNTLKRSSEFLSANVDKDGSSKRHKAANYPDMEKVVYEWFLQHQECVNITRVLIIKKTVETFVRLRT
;
A
#
# COMPACT_ATOMS: atom_id res chain seq x y z
N MET A 1 1.71 -9.44 -3.23
CA MET A 1 3.04 -8.83 -3.39
C MET A 1 2.97 -7.41 -2.87
N THR A 2 3.86 -7.02 -1.95
CA THR A 2 4.02 -5.62 -1.50
C THR A 2 4.86 -4.83 -2.49
N ASN A 3 4.87 -3.49 -2.38
CA ASN A 3 5.72 -2.64 -3.21
C ASN A 3 7.21 -3.00 -3.05
N GLN A 4 7.66 -3.36 -1.85
CA GLN A 4 9.03 -3.82 -1.61
C GLN A 4 9.36 -5.12 -2.34
N GLN A 5 8.44 -6.10 -2.30
CA GLN A 5 8.61 -7.36 -3.03
C GLN A 5 8.61 -7.13 -4.56
N GLN A 6 7.82 -6.18 -5.04
CA GLN A 6 7.81 -5.77 -6.45
C GLN A 6 9.13 -5.12 -6.87
N LYS A 7 9.68 -4.23 -6.04
CA LYS A 7 10.99 -3.61 -6.26
C LYS A 7 12.11 -4.66 -6.31
N LEU A 8 12.16 -5.56 -5.33
CA LEU A 8 13.15 -6.65 -5.29
C LEU A 8 13.04 -7.59 -6.49
N LEU A 9 11.82 -7.87 -6.98
CA LEU A 9 11.62 -8.63 -8.21
C LEU A 9 12.21 -7.91 -9.43
N CYS A 10 11.96 -6.61 -9.57
CA CYS A 10 12.47 -5.82 -10.69
C CYS A 10 14.00 -5.68 -10.64
N GLU A 11 14.60 -5.56 -9.46
CA GLU A 11 16.06 -5.57 -9.28
C GLU A 11 16.64 -6.94 -9.68
N TYR A 12 16.02 -8.03 -9.21
CA TYR A 12 16.46 -9.38 -9.54
C TYR A 12 16.41 -9.66 -11.04
N GLU A 13 15.33 -9.26 -11.74
CA GLU A 13 15.20 -9.45 -13.19
C GLU A 13 16.22 -8.61 -13.97
N ARG A 14 16.46 -7.36 -13.55
CA ARG A 14 17.49 -6.50 -14.15
C ARG A 14 18.88 -7.11 -14.06
N ASP A 15 19.19 -7.72 -12.92
CA ASP A 15 20.51 -8.31 -12.67
C ASP A 15 20.63 -9.72 -13.31
N HIS A 16 19.52 -10.32 -13.74
CA HIS A 16 19.43 -11.66 -14.34
C HIS A 16 18.58 -11.66 -15.64
N GLN A 17 19.00 -10.89 -16.65
CA GLN A 17 18.30 -10.72 -17.94
C GLN A 17 18.08 -12.00 -18.79
N GLY A 18 18.42 -13.19 -18.27
CA GLY A 18 18.16 -14.49 -18.90
C GLY A 18 17.07 -15.33 -18.23
N CYS A 19 16.51 -14.89 -17.09
CA CYS A 19 15.49 -15.65 -16.37
C CYS A 19 14.15 -15.66 -17.13
N THR A 20 13.53 -16.83 -17.24
CA THR A 20 12.17 -16.92 -17.77
C THR A 20 11.17 -16.41 -16.74
N GLN A 21 9.95 -16.08 -17.17
CA GLN A 21 8.90 -15.71 -16.22
C GLN A 21 8.57 -16.84 -15.22
N GLN A 22 8.76 -18.11 -15.60
CA GLN A 22 8.59 -19.21 -14.63
C GLN A 22 9.68 -19.22 -13.57
N ASP A 23 10.91 -18.86 -13.93
CA ASP A 23 12.02 -18.78 -12.97
C ASP A 23 11.76 -17.65 -11.97
N LEU A 24 11.21 -16.53 -12.43
CA LEU A 24 10.80 -15.42 -11.56
C LEU A 24 9.65 -15.81 -10.62
N VAL A 25 8.67 -16.60 -11.07
CA VAL A 25 7.61 -17.15 -10.19
C VAL A 25 8.23 -18.05 -9.11
N LYS A 26 9.14 -18.95 -9.50
CA LYS A 26 9.83 -19.84 -8.55
C LYS A 26 10.67 -19.06 -7.56
N TRP A 27 11.39 -18.04 -8.03
CA TRP A 27 12.22 -17.18 -7.19
C TRP A 27 11.37 -16.44 -6.15
N ILE A 28 10.26 -15.80 -6.55
CA ILE A 28 9.35 -15.16 -5.58
C ILE A 28 8.79 -16.16 -4.57
N GLY A 29 8.38 -17.34 -5.06
CA GLY A 29 7.87 -18.40 -4.20
C GLY A 29 8.88 -18.83 -3.15
N LYS A 30 10.15 -18.98 -3.54
CA LYS A 30 11.24 -19.37 -2.63
C LYS A 30 11.66 -18.25 -1.69
N THR A 31 11.75 -17.01 -2.17
CA THR A 31 12.29 -15.88 -1.41
C THR A 31 11.30 -15.31 -0.40
N PHE A 32 9.99 -15.31 -0.73
CA PHE A 32 8.96 -14.66 0.08
C PHE A 32 7.83 -15.59 0.54
N ASP A 33 7.93 -16.91 0.29
CA ASP A 33 6.87 -17.88 0.54
C ASP A 33 5.52 -17.46 -0.08
N LEU A 34 5.58 -16.87 -1.28
CA LEU A 34 4.43 -16.27 -1.94
C LEU A 34 4.10 -16.98 -3.26
N LYS A 35 2.88 -17.52 -3.38
CA LYS A 35 2.38 -18.04 -4.65
C LYS A 35 1.84 -16.91 -5.51
N VAL A 36 2.45 -16.68 -6.67
CA VAL A 36 2.00 -15.68 -7.67
C VAL A 36 1.82 -16.33 -9.03
N SER A 37 0.96 -15.74 -9.87
CA SER A 37 0.80 -16.18 -11.26
C SER A 37 1.82 -15.51 -12.17
N GLN A 38 2.07 -16.11 -13.32
CA GLN A 38 2.89 -15.52 -14.38
C GLN A 38 2.36 -14.15 -14.82
N GLY A 39 1.03 -13.96 -14.85
CA GLY A 39 0.40 -12.67 -15.12
C GLY A 39 0.75 -11.60 -14.08
N THR A 40 0.87 -11.96 -12.81
CA THR A 40 1.31 -11.04 -11.75
C THR A 40 2.76 -10.61 -11.95
N ILE A 41 3.66 -11.52 -12.34
CA ILE A 41 5.05 -11.20 -12.71
C ILE A 41 5.06 -10.21 -13.88
N SER A 42 4.39 -10.55 -14.99
CA SER A 42 4.34 -9.71 -16.19
C SER A 42 3.82 -8.30 -15.89
N ASN A 43 2.71 -8.18 -15.15
CA ASN A 43 2.15 -6.88 -14.78
C ASN A 43 3.08 -6.07 -13.86
N THR A 44 3.88 -6.73 -13.03
CA THR A 44 4.87 -6.06 -12.17
C THR A 44 6.05 -5.55 -12.99
N LEU A 45 6.61 -6.38 -13.87
CA LEU A 45 7.74 -6.01 -14.72
C LEU A 45 7.39 -4.89 -15.71
N LYS A 46 6.15 -4.84 -16.23
CA LYS A 46 5.68 -3.72 -17.07
C LYS A 46 5.72 -2.36 -16.34
N ARG A 47 5.65 -2.38 -15.01
CA ARG A 47 5.70 -1.20 -14.15
C ARG A 47 7.05 -1.08 -13.44
N SER A 48 8.09 -1.75 -13.94
CA SER A 48 9.42 -1.77 -13.32
C SER A 48 10.00 -0.38 -13.10
N SER A 49 9.78 0.55 -14.03
CA SER A 49 10.20 1.94 -13.89
C SER A 49 9.58 2.65 -12.68
N GLU A 50 8.32 2.33 -12.34
CA GLU A 50 7.67 2.88 -11.15
C GLU A 50 8.34 2.37 -9.88
N PHE A 51 8.65 1.07 -9.82
CA PHE A 51 9.24 0.43 -8.64
C PHE A 51 10.74 0.69 -8.45
N LEU A 52 11.47 0.90 -9.54
CA LEU A 52 12.91 1.21 -9.52
C LEU A 52 13.19 2.70 -9.35
N SER A 53 12.17 3.56 -9.40
CA SER A 53 12.30 4.99 -9.12
C SER A 53 12.51 5.24 -7.62
N ALA A 54 13.34 6.25 -7.29
CA ALA A 54 13.72 6.58 -5.91
C ALA A 54 12.56 7.01 -4.98
N ASN A 55 11.34 7.13 -5.50
CA ASN A 55 10.17 7.63 -4.76
C ASN A 55 9.31 6.52 -4.11
N VAL A 56 9.67 5.25 -4.26
CA VAL A 56 8.88 4.12 -3.70
C VAL A 56 9.08 3.97 -2.19
N ASP A 57 10.15 4.56 -1.66
CA ASP A 57 10.56 4.41 -0.27
C ASP A 57 9.89 5.44 0.65
N LYS A 58 8.62 5.20 0.99
CA LYS A 58 8.08 5.61 2.30
C LYS A 58 7.22 4.55 2.98
N ASP A 59 6.78 3.50 2.29
CA ASP A 59 5.88 2.52 2.89
C ASP A 59 6.02 1.14 2.22
N GLY A 60 7.17 0.49 2.44
CA GLY A 60 7.53 -0.80 1.82
C GLY A 60 6.57 -1.97 2.15
N SER A 61 5.72 -1.84 3.17
CA SER A 61 4.69 -2.81 3.53
C SER A 61 3.35 -2.63 2.82
N SER A 62 3.11 -1.46 2.21
CA SER A 62 1.78 -1.11 1.75
C SER A 62 1.41 -1.81 0.43
N LYS A 63 0.59 -2.87 0.54
CA LYS A 63 -0.31 -3.27 -0.54
C LYS A 63 -1.15 -2.03 -0.86
N ARG A 64 -1.02 -1.49 -2.08
CA ARG A 64 -1.76 -0.33 -2.64
C ARG A 64 -2.88 0.13 -1.69
N HIS A 65 -2.68 1.22 -0.95
CA HIS A 65 -3.75 1.84 -0.19
C HIS A 65 -4.88 2.14 -1.18
N LYS A 66 -6.04 1.50 -1.00
CA LYS A 66 -7.24 1.87 -1.73
C LYS A 66 -7.47 3.35 -1.41
N ALA A 67 -7.69 4.17 -2.43
CA ALA A 67 -8.05 5.56 -2.21
C ALA A 67 -9.22 5.62 -1.22
N ALA A 68 -9.08 6.45 -0.18
CA ALA A 68 -10.15 6.70 0.76
C ALA A 68 -11.39 7.18 -0.01
N ASN A 69 -12.57 6.67 0.35
CA ASN A 69 -13.82 7.12 -0.29
C ASN A 69 -14.13 8.58 0.07
N TYR A 70 -13.65 9.04 1.23
CA TYR A 70 -13.89 10.39 1.76
C TYR A 70 -12.58 10.95 2.36
N PRO A 71 -11.59 11.28 1.52
CA PRO A 71 -10.24 11.64 1.99
C PRO A 71 -10.24 12.87 2.92
N ASP A 72 -11.04 13.89 2.62
CA ASP A 72 -11.11 15.10 3.44
C ASP A 72 -11.76 14.85 4.81
N MET A 73 -12.80 14.02 4.83
CA MET A 73 -13.47 13.63 6.07
C MET A 73 -12.54 12.79 6.95
N GLU A 74 -11.87 11.79 6.37
CA GLU A 74 -10.90 10.95 7.08
C GLU A 74 -9.75 11.79 7.65
N LYS A 75 -9.24 12.77 6.88
CA LYS A 75 -8.20 13.69 7.33
C LYS A 75 -8.64 14.50 8.55
N VAL A 76 -9.81 15.12 8.52
CA VAL A 76 -10.32 15.94 9.64
C VAL A 76 -10.55 15.08 10.90
N VAL A 77 -11.09 13.88 10.75
CA VAL A 77 -11.28 12.95 11.87
C VAL A 77 -9.94 12.49 12.45
N TYR A 78 -8.94 12.25 11.58
CA TYR A 78 -7.60 11.87 11.99
C TYR A 78 -6.86 13.00 12.74
N GLU A 79 -6.95 14.23 12.26
CA GLU A 79 -6.38 15.40 12.96
C GLU A 79 -7.02 15.59 14.34
N TRP A 80 -8.35 15.43 14.43
CA TRP A 80 -9.05 15.45 15.70
C TRP A 80 -8.58 14.30 16.62
N PHE A 81 -8.42 13.09 16.09
CA PHE A 81 -7.95 11.93 16.84
C PHE A 81 -6.57 12.19 17.46
N LEU A 82 -5.61 12.67 16.67
CA LEU A 82 -4.25 12.98 17.15
C LEU A 82 -4.24 13.98 18.30
N GLN A 83 -5.13 14.97 18.26
CA GLN A 83 -5.23 16.00 19.31
C GLN A 83 -5.85 15.47 20.61
N HIS A 84 -6.65 14.40 20.56
CA HIS A 84 -7.47 13.96 21.70
C HIS A 84 -7.09 12.58 22.25
N GLN A 85 -6.29 11.78 21.52
CA GLN A 85 -5.94 10.41 21.91
C GLN A 85 -5.23 10.32 23.27
N GLU A 86 -4.49 11.35 23.67
CA GLU A 86 -3.75 11.38 24.94
C GLU A 86 -4.61 11.85 26.11
N CYS A 87 -5.74 12.52 25.84
CA CYS A 87 -6.59 13.16 26.84
C CYS A 87 -7.93 12.44 27.04
N VAL A 88 -8.35 11.62 26.07
CA VAL A 88 -9.65 10.95 26.06
C VAL A 88 -9.47 9.52 25.57
N ASN A 89 -10.14 8.56 26.21
CA ASN A 89 -10.22 7.21 25.69
C ASN A 89 -11.10 7.21 24.42
N ILE A 90 -10.47 7.17 23.25
CA ILE A 90 -11.18 7.20 21.98
C ILE A 90 -11.74 5.81 21.66
N THR A 91 -13.03 5.64 21.93
CA THR A 91 -13.77 4.43 21.57
C THR A 91 -14.28 4.50 20.13
N ARG A 92 -14.59 3.32 19.55
CA ARG A 92 -15.18 3.22 18.20
C ARG A 92 -16.45 4.06 18.03
N VAL A 93 -17.29 4.11 19.07
CA VAL A 93 -18.54 4.89 19.06
C VAL A 93 -18.25 6.38 18.91
N LEU A 94 -17.22 6.88 19.60
CA LEU A 94 -16.81 8.27 19.54
C LEU A 94 -16.26 8.64 18.14
N ILE A 95 -15.46 7.75 17.54
CA ILE A 95 -14.98 7.93 16.16
C ILE A 95 -16.15 8.01 15.19
N ILE A 96 -17.13 7.08 15.27
CA ILE A 96 -18.31 7.09 14.39
C ILE A 96 -19.08 8.41 14.53
N LYS A 97 -19.33 8.86 15.77
CA LYS A 97 -20.01 10.13 16.03
C LYS A 97 -19.27 11.30 15.38
N LYS A 98 -17.95 11.38 15.57
CA LYS A 98 -17.13 12.44 15.01
C LYS A 98 -17.12 12.43 13.48
N THR A 99 -17.09 11.23 12.89
CA THR A 99 -17.18 11.04 11.44
C THR A 99 -18.49 11.59 10.89
N VAL A 100 -19.63 11.28 11.51
CA VAL A 100 -20.95 11.78 11.10
C VAL A 100 -21.02 13.31 11.18
N GLU A 101 -20.57 13.88 12.31
CA GLU A 101 -20.52 15.34 12.49
C GLU A 101 -19.67 16.02 11.40
N THR A 102 -18.51 15.44 11.10
CA THR A 102 -17.58 15.94 10.08
C THR A 102 -18.17 15.83 8.67
N PHE A 103 -18.85 14.72 8.37
CA PHE A 103 -19.49 14.51 7.08
C PHE A 103 -20.62 15.53 6.80
N VAL A 104 -21.43 15.85 7.79
CA VAL A 104 -22.46 16.90 7.67
C VAL A 104 -21.81 18.26 7.46
N ARG A 105 -20.77 18.59 8.23
CA ARG A 105 -20.06 19.87 8.12
C ARG A 105 -19.41 20.10 6.75
N LEU A 106 -18.86 19.05 6.13
CA LEU A 106 -18.22 19.16 4.82
C LEU A 106 -19.20 19.23 3.63
N ARG A 107 -20.50 19.01 3.86
CA ARG A 107 -21.55 19.11 2.84
C ARG A 107 -22.28 20.45 2.79
N THR A 108 -21.96 21.37 3.70
CA THR A 108 -22.59 22.69 3.85
C THR A 108 -21.61 23.76 3.37
#